data_AF-A0A849TI88-F1
#
_entry.id   AF-A0A849TI88-F1
#
_cell.length_a   1.000
_cell.length_b   1.000
_cell.length_c   1.000
_cell.angle_alpha   90.00
_cell.angle_beta   90.00
_cell.angle_gamma   90.00
#
_symmetry.space_group_name_H-M   'P 1'
#
loop_
_entity.id
_entity.type
_entity.pdbx_description
1 polymer ?
#
loop_
_entity_poly.entity_id
_entity_poly.type
_entity_poly.pdbx_seq_one_letter_code
_entity_poly.pdbx_strand_id
1 'polypeptide(L)'
;MAAADITAWRRQNSDVVKVEIVLADGSTLRGSVLKPRDKQLREVFNLTQELFIEFECNLRGTTILSKTAIREVHPETEQSAVDEESIEKFGRRQAVLDKTDPYQILGVTQSVTAEGLHKAYITRARLYHPDRFGELELPEEVSTYMNAMARRVNGAFAELNALLKRQGAA
;
A
#
# COMPACT_ATOMS: atom_id res chain seq x y z
N MET A 1 -26.93 -35.20 -5.09
CA MET A 1 -27.42 -33.82 -5.30
C MET A 1 -26.31 -33.04 -5.98
N ALA A 2 -26.62 -32.45 -7.14
CA ALA A 2 -25.65 -31.98 -8.12
C ALA A 2 -24.95 -30.68 -7.68
N ALA A 3 -23.65 -30.54 -7.96
CA ALA A 3 -22.84 -29.38 -7.62
C ALA A 3 -23.41 -28.02 -8.10
N ALA A 4 -24.23 -28.03 -9.17
CA ALA A 4 -24.91 -26.85 -9.69
C ALA A 4 -25.92 -26.22 -8.70
N ASP A 5 -26.56 -27.03 -7.86
CA ASP A 5 -27.57 -26.58 -6.88
C ASP A 5 -26.92 -25.81 -5.72
N ILE A 6 -25.72 -26.22 -5.31
CA ILE A 6 -24.95 -25.58 -4.23
C ILE A 6 -24.44 -24.21 -4.66
N THR A 7 -23.96 -24.08 -5.90
CA THR A 7 -23.48 -22.80 -6.46
C THR A 7 -24.62 -21.79 -6.64
N ALA A 8 -25.80 -22.25 -7.08
CA ALA A 8 -26.99 -21.40 -7.22
C ALA A 8 -27.51 -20.90 -5.87
N TRP A 9 -27.58 -21.77 -4.85
CA TRP A 9 -27.98 -21.39 -3.49
C TRP A 9 -26.99 -20.43 -2.83
N ARG A 10 -25.68 -20.62 -3.06
CA ARG A 10 -24.64 -19.70 -2.58
C ARG A 10 -24.78 -18.31 -3.21
N ARG A 11 -25.03 -18.20 -4.52
CA ARG A 11 -25.26 -16.90 -5.17
C ARG A 11 -26.49 -16.16 -4.64
N GLN A 12 -27.55 -16.87 -4.26
CA GLN A 12 -28.78 -16.24 -3.74
C GLN A 12 -28.64 -15.71 -2.30
N ASN A 13 -27.72 -16.28 -1.51
CA ASN A 13 -27.46 -15.90 -0.10
C ASN A 13 -26.12 -15.18 0.12
N SER A 14 -25.45 -14.76 -0.96
CA SER A 14 -24.16 -14.07 -0.90
C SER A 14 -24.25 -12.73 -1.60
N ASP A 15 -23.53 -11.75 -1.06
CA ASP A 15 -23.29 -10.48 -1.73
C ASP A 15 -22.02 -10.60 -2.59
N VAL A 16 -22.08 -10.02 -3.79
CA VAL A 16 -20.92 -9.92 -4.67
C VAL A 16 -20.08 -8.75 -4.18
N VAL A 17 -18.85 -9.04 -3.75
CA VAL A 17 -17.91 -8.02 -3.26
C VAL A 17 -16.76 -7.92 -4.25
N LYS A 18 -16.56 -6.74 -4.82
CA LYS A 18 -15.38 -6.46 -5.64
C LYS A 18 -14.15 -6.40 -4.73
N VAL A 19 -13.10 -7.13 -5.11
CA VAL A 19 -11.87 -7.24 -4.35
C VAL A 19 -10.65 -7.22 -5.28
N GLU A 20 -9.58 -6.62 -4.80
CA GLU A 20 -8.24 -6.73 -5.36
C GLU A 20 -7.44 -7.71 -4.49
N ILE A 21 -6.91 -8.77 -5.10
CA ILE A 21 -6.16 -9.83 -4.44
C ILE A 21 -4.71 -9.75 -4.90
N VAL A 22 -3.78 -9.62 -3.96
CA VAL A 22 -2.34 -9.71 -4.22
C VAL A 22 -1.91 -11.14 -3.94
N LEU A 23 -1.30 -11.78 -4.94
CA LEU A 23 -0.79 -13.13 -4.85
C LEU A 23 0.62 -13.16 -4.25
N ALA A 24 1.06 -14.34 -3.81
CA ALA A 24 2.36 -14.56 -3.18
C ALA A 24 3.55 -14.27 -4.13
N ASP A 25 3.33 -14.38 -5.44
CA ASP A 25 4.29 -14.00 -6.48
C ASP A 25 4.37 -12.49 -6.74
N GLY A 26 3.54 -11.69 -6.04
CA GLY A 26 3.45 -10.24 -6.20
C GLY A 26 2.52 -9.78 -7.32
N SER A 27 1.87 -10.70 -8.04
CA SER A 27 0.89 -10.34 -9.05
C SER A 27 -0.45 -9.94 -8.41
N THR A 28 -1.18 -9.03 -9.06
CA THR A 28 -2.44 -8.49 -8.55
C THR A 28 -3.60 -8.90 -9.46
N LEU A 29 -4.66 -9.45 -8.86
CA LEU A 29 -5.89 -9.85 -9.53
C LEU A 29 -7.05 -8.99 -9.04
N ARG A 30 -7.77 -8.37 -9.97
CA ARG A 30 -9.01 -7.63 -9.70
C ARG A 30 -10.22 -8.43 -10.17
N GLY A 31 -11.23 -8.46 -9.33
CA GLY A 31 -12.41 -9.28 -9.58
C GLY A 31 -13.42 -9.21 -8.46
N SER A 32 -14.34 -10.17 -8.45
CA SER A 32 -15.39 -10.24 -7.44
C SER A 32 -15.36 -11.57 -6.71
N VAL A 33 -15.66 -11.52 -5.42
CA VAL A 33 -15.82 -12.69 -4.55
C VAL A 33 -17.25 -12.74 -4.03
N LEU A 34 -17.79 -13.95 -3.96
CA LEU A 34 -19.06 -14.19 -3.31
C LEU A 34 -18.85 -14.25 -1.80
N LYS A 35 -19.38 -13.26 -1.10
CA LYS A 35 -19.35 -13.16 0.36
C LYS A 35 -20.72 -13.59 0.90
N PRO A 36 -20.83 -14.68 1.68
CA PRO A 36 -22.08 -15.04 2.35
C PRO A 36 -22.56 -13.89 3.24
N ARG A 37 -23.86 -13.54 3.18
CA ARG A 37 -24.45 -12.40 3.92
C ARG A 37 -24.21 -12.44 5.43
N ASP A 38 -24.17 -13.65 5.97
CA ASP A 38 -23.99 -13.93 7.40
C ASP A 38 -22.53 -13.80 7.87
N LYS A 39 -21.56 -13.69 6.95
CA LYS A 39 -20.12 -13.73 7.27
C LYS A 39 -19.42 -12.46 6.82
N GLN A 40 -18.45 -11.99 7.59
CA GLN A 40 -17.57 -10.90 7.17
C GLN A 40 -16.51 -11.39 6.17
N LEU A 41 -16.00 -10.48 5.33
CA LEU A 41 -14.96 -10.80 4.33
C LEU A 41 -13.74 -11.46 4.99
N ARG A 42 -13.32 -10.96 6.16
CA ARG A 42 -12.23 -11.54 6.94
C ARG A 42 -12.44 -13.01 7.29
N GLU A 43 -13.69 -13.43 7.49
CA GLU A 43 -14.05 -14.78 7.91
C GLU A 43 -14.08 -15.73 6.71
N VAL A 44 -14.47 -15.23 5.53
CA VAL A 44 -14.41 -15.96 4.27
C VAL A 44 -12.98 -16.39 3.96
N PHE A 45 -12.02 -15.47 4.13
CA PHE A 45 -10.60 -15.76 3.87
C PHE A 45 -9.92 -16.53 5.02
N ASN A 46 -10.18 -16.19 6.28
CA ASN A 46 -9.37 -16.72 7.42
C ASN A 46 -10.04 -17.84 8.24
N LEU A 47 -11.37 -17.93 8.30
CA LEU A 47 -12.06 -18.86 9.21
C LEU A 47 -12.67 -20.08 8.51
N THR A 48 -12.94 -19.98 7.21
CA THR A 48 -13.52 -21.10 6.46
C THR A 48 -12.45 -22.15 6.12
N GLN A 49 -12.73 -23.43 6.45
CA GLN A 49 -11.85 -24.58 6.18
C GLN A 49 -11.61 -24.87 4.68
N GLU A 50 -12.37 -24.23 3.79
CA GLU A 50 -12.15 -24.35 2.34
C GLU A 50 -10.81 -23.68 1.98
N LEU A 51 -9.91 -24.47 1.38
CA LEU A 51 -8.58 -24.02 0.93
C LEU A 51 -8.65 -23.16 -0.34
N PHE A 52 -9.79 -23.22 -1.03
CA PHE A 52 -10.02 -22.56 -2.29
C PHE A 52 -11.20 -21.58 -2.18
N ILE A 53 -11.13 -20.49 -2.93
CA ILE A 53 -12.17 -19.49 -3.03
C ILE A 53 -12.56 -19.27 -4.50
N GLU A 54 -13.86 -19.17 -4.77
CA GLU A 54 -14.34 -18.75 -6.07
C GLU A 54 -14.13 -17.24 -6.24
N PHE A 55 -13.39 -16.88 -7.28
CA PHE A 55 -13.04 -15.52 -7.61
C PHE A 55 -13.34 -15.27 -9.08
N GLU A 56 -14.22 -14.31 -9.35
CA GLU A 56 -14.56 -13.89 -10.70
C GLU A 56 -13.60 -12.80 -11.14
N CYS A 57 -12.58 -13.18 -11.90
CA CYS A 57 -11.58 -12.26 -12.41
C CYS A 57 -12.12 -11.52 -13.63
N ASN A 58 -11.93 -10.19 -13.67
CA ASN A 58 -12.36 -9.37 -14.81
C ASN A 58 -11.65 -9.76 -16.14
N LEU A 59 -10.46 -10.37 -16.05
CA LEU A 59 -9.64 -10.73 -17.21
C LEU A 59 -9.83 -12.18 -17.67
N ARG A 60 -10.19 -13.09 -16.76
CA ARG A 60 -10.18 -14.55 -17.01
C ARG A 60 -11.51 -15.24 -16.69
N GLY A 61 -12.52 -14.48 -16.24
CA GLY A 61 -13.79 -15.02 -15.80
C GLY A 61 -13.69 -15.73 -14.45
N THR A 62 -14.64 -16.62 -14.16
CA THR A 62 -14.69 -17.37 -12.89
C THR A 62 -13.48 -18.29 -12.76
N THR A 63 -12.67 -18.05 -11.73
CA THR A 63 -11.45 -18.79 -11.39
C THR A 63 -11.52 -19.26 -9.95
N ILE A 64 -10.88 -20.38 -9.64
CA ILE A 64 -10.75 -20.87 -8.28
C ILE A 64 -9.34 -20.52 -7.78
N LEU A 65 -9.25 -19.71 -6.73
CA LEU A 65 -7.99 -19.27 -6.14
C LEU A 65 -7.66 -20.06 -4.87
N SER A 66 -6.41 -20.51 -4.75
CA SER A 66 -5.92 -21.08 -3.49
C SER A 66 -5.65 -19.97 -2.47
N LYS A 67 -6.12 -20.15 -1.23
CA LYS A 67 -5.84 -19.20 -0.14
C LYS A 67 -4.36 -19.11 0.20
N THR A 68 -3.58 -20.19 0.00
CA THR A 68 -2.13 -20.18 0.24
C THR A 68 -1.38 -19.31 -0.76
N ALA A 69 -1.96 -19.09 -1.94
CA ALA A 69 -1.39 -18.21 -2.95
C ALA A 69 -1.75 -16.74 -2.70
N ILE A 70 -2.66 -16.45 -1.76
CA ILE A 70 -3.12 -15.09 -1.47
C ILE A 70 -2.22 -14.51 -0.38
N ARG A 71 -1.60 -13.37 -0.69
CA ARG A 71 -0.79 -12.60 0.25
C ARG A 71 -1.64 -11.52 0.92
N GLU A 72 -2.40 -10.76 0.14
CA GLU A 72 -3.22 -9.65 0.64
C GLU A 72 -4.57 -9.57 -0.12
N VAL A 73 -5.61 -9.06 0.54
CA VAL A 73 -6.95 -8.86 -0.06
C VAL A 73 -7.47 -7.47 0.31
N HIS A 74 -7.83 -6.68 -0.69
CA HIS A 74 -8.39 -5.34 -0.54
C HIS A 74 -9.84 -5.29 -1.05
N PRO A 75 -10.83 -4.90 -0.23
CA PRO A 75 -12.18 -4.69 -0.72
C PRO A 75 -12.26 -3.40 -1.56
N GLU A 76 -12.74 -3.53 -2.79
CA GLU A 76 -13.06 -2.40 -3.67
C GLU A 76 -14.48 -1.93 -3.30
N THR A 77 -14.54 -0.90 -2.45
CA THR A 77 -15.82 -0.24 -2.13
C THR A 77 -16.20 0.64 -3.31
N GLU A 78 -17.45 0.58 -3.77
CA GLU A 78 -17.96 1.24 -4.99
C GLU A 78 -18.02 2.79 -4.92
N GLN A 79 -17.13 3.43 -4.18
CA GLN A 79 -16.82 4.86 -4.30
C GLN A 79 -15.58 5.15 -5.16
N SER A 80 -15.12 4.20 -5.98
CA SER A 80 -14.13 4.44 -7.02
C SER A 80 -14.80 4.81 -8.36
N ALA A 81 -15.79 5.71 -8.31
CA ALA A 81 -16.02 6.59 -9.45
C ALA A 81 -14.99 7.71 -9.34
N VAL A 82 -14.49 8.13 -10.49
CA VAL A 82 -13.34 9.02 -10.66
C VAL A 82 -13.56 10.35 -9.95
N ASP A 83 -13.04 10.50 -8.74
CA ASP A 83 -12.98 11.77 -8.03
C ASP A 83 -11.54 11.99 -7.57
N GLU A 84 -11.01 13.17 -7.93
CA GLU A 84 -9.68 13.69 -7.64
C GLU A 84 -9.30 13.61 -6.14
N GLU A 85 -10.29 13.37 -5.26
CA GLU A 85 -10.14 13.08 -3.82
C GLU A 85 -9.47 11.72 -3.51
N SER A 86 -9.44 10.77 -4.46
CA SER A 86 -8.75 9.49 -4.26
C SER A 86 -7.22 9.62 -4.32
N ILE A 87 -6.69 10.65 -4.99
CA ILE A 87 -5.28 11.02 -4.89
C ILE A 87 -4.96 11.48 -3.46
N GLU A 88 -5.91 12.16 -2.79
CA GLU A 88 -5.75 12.56 -1.41
C GLU A 88 -5.84 11.40 -0.41
N LYS A 89 -6.69 10.39 -0.66
CA LYS A 89 -6.81 9.23 0.25
C LYS A 89 -5.69 8.20 0.05
N PHE A 90 -5.18 8.01 -1.18
CA PHE A 90 -3.94 7.29 -1.40
C PHE A 90 -2.76 8.07 -0.82
N GLY A 91 -2.72 9.40 -1.01
CA GLY A 91 -1.77 10.29 -0.35
C GLY A 91 -1.85 10.26 1.19
N ARG A 92 -3.04 10.12 1.79
CA ARG A 92 -3.22 10.01 3.26
C ARG A 92 -2.87 8.62 3.78
N ARG A 93 -3.14 7.53 3.04
CA ARG A 93 -2.75 6.17 3.46
C ARG A 93 -1.27 5.90 3.23
N GLN A 94 -0.71 6.50 2.18
CA GLN A 94 0.73 6.62 1.98
C GLN A 94 1.33 7.52 3.05
N ALA A 95 0.70 8.63 3.48
CA ALA A 95 1.09 9.44 4.65
C ALA A 95 1.04 8.67 5.99
N VAL A 96 0.13 7.70 6.12
CA VAL A 96 0.03 6.81 7.31
C VAL A 96 1.11 5.73 7.30
N LEU A 97 1.54 5.26 6.11
CA LEU A 97 2.74 4.44 5.93
C LEU A 97 4.05 5.27 5.88
N ASP A 98 3.95 6.57 5.61
CA ASP A 98 5.00 7.60 5.69
C ASP A 98 5.16 8.17 7.11
N LYS A 99 4.64 7.47 8.13
CA LYS A 99 5.33 7.42 9.43
C LYS A 99 6.61 6.57 9.29
N THR A 100 7.37 6.81 8.24
CA THR A 100 8.76 6.34 8.19
C THR A 100 9.47 7.22 9.19
N ASP A 101 9.94 6.61 10.27
CA ASP A 101 10.67 7.29 11.32
C ASP A 101 11.71 8.26 10.70
N PRO A 102 11.66 9.58 11.00
CA PRO A 102 12.57 10.55 10.40
C PRO A 102 14.05 10.26 10.71
N TYR A 103 14.33 9.55 11.82
CA TYR A 103 15.66 9.03 12.13
C TYR A 103 16.10 7.97 11.10
N GLN A 104 15.19 7.10 10.66
CA GLN A 104 15.46 6.09 9.62
C GLN A 104 15.64 6.70 8.24
N ILE A 105 14.82 7.70 7.87
CA ILE A 105 14.93 8.41 6.57
C ILE A 105 16.32 9.03 6.41
N LEU A 106 16.81 9.69 7.47
CA LEU A 106 18.12 10.33 7.46
C LEU A 106 19.26 9.36 7.78
N GLY A 107 18.96 8.16 8.30
CA GLY A 107 19.94 7.16 8.71
C GLY A 107 20.74 7.59 9.94
N VAL A 108 20.09 8.28 10.87
CA VAL A 108 20.69 8.82 12.10
C VAL A 108 20.05 8.17 13.32
N THR A 109 20.74 8.18 14.45
CA THR A 109 20.19 7.67 15.72
C THR A 109 19.40 8.76 16.45
N GLN A 110 18.61 8.37 17.44
CA GLN A 110 17.88 9.31 18.30
C GLN A 110 18.81 10.23 19.12
N SER A 111 20.07 9.84 19.27
CA SER A 111 21.11 10.60 19.98
C SER A 111 21.91 11.56 19.08
N VAL A 112 21.43 11.86 17.87
CA VAL A 112 22.16 12.69 16.90
C VAL A 112 22.26 14.15 17.36
N THR A 113 23.45 14.74 17.21
CA THR A 113 23.66 16.18 17.45
C THR A 113 23.18 17.02 16.27
N ALA A 114 22.97 18.33 16.48
CA ALA A 114 22.55 19.23 15.41
C ALA A 114 23.50 19.22 14.20
N GLU A 115 24.82 19.17 14.45
CA GLU A 115 25.84 19.04 13.39
C GLU A 115 25.75 17.70 12.66
N GLY A 116 25.54 16.60 13.40
CA GLY A 116 25.36 15.26 12.83
C GLY A 116 24.11 15.16 11.95
N LEU A 117 23.02 15.81 12.37
CA LEU A 117 21.78 15.88 11.61
C LEU A 117 21.97 16.64 10.29
N HIS A 118 22.65 17.80 10.33
CA HIS A 118 22.89 18.60 9.14
C HIS A 118 23.79 17.88 8.13
N LYS A 119 24.83 17.18 8.60
CA LYS A 119 25.72 16.36 7.76
C LYS A 119 24.97 15.21 7.09
N ALA A 120 24.09 14.52 7.83
CA ALA A 120 23.28 13.44 7.29
C ALA A 120 22.30 13.95 6.22
N TYR A 121 21.66 15.09 6.48
CA TYR A 121 20.79 15.76 5.52
C TYR A 121 21.51 16.10 4.22
N ILE A 122 22.67 16.77 4.26
CA ILE A 122 23.43 17.14 3.05
C ILE A 122 23.79 15.90 2.24
N THR A 123 24.21 14.83 2.92
CA THR A 123 24.61 13.57 2.27
C THR A 123 23.41 12.93 1.55
N ARG A 124 22.25 12.84 2.22
CA ARG A 124 21.03 12.27 1.64
C ARG A 124 20.45 13.15 0.55
N ALA A 125 20.42 14.46 0.73
CA ALA A 125 19.94 15.42 -0.25
C ALA A 125 20.76 15.31 -1.55
N ARG A 126 22.08 15.20 -1.46
CA ARG A 126 22.97 15.03 -2.62
C ARG A 126 22.78 13.70 -3.37
N LEU A 127 22.31 12.66 -2.68
CA LEU A 127 22.03 11.35 -3.29
C LEU A 127 20.73 11.36 -4.10
N TYR A 128 19.71 12.05 -3.61
CA TYR A 128 18.37 12.06 -4.21
C TYR A 128 18.02 13.35 -4.96
N HIS A 129 18.97 14.26 -5.15
CA HIS A 129 18.70 15.53 -5.80
C HIS A 129 18.35 15.34 -7.29
N PRO A 130 17.21 15.87 -7.77
CA PRO A 130 16.76 15.67 -9.15
C PRO A 130 17.75 16.23 -10.18
N ASP A 131 18.46 17.31 -9.86
CA ASP A 131 19.47 17.94 -10.73
C ASP A 131 20.64 17.01 -11.08
N ARG A 132 20.96 16.05 -10.20
CA ARG A 132 22.04 15.08 -10.46
C ARG A 132 21.68 14.10 -11.58
N PHE A 133 20.39 13.92 -11.85
CA PHE A 133 19.89 12.95 -12.80
C PHE A 133 19.16 13.61 -13.97
N GLY A 134 19.18 14.95 -14.06
CA GLY A 134 18.55 15.69 -15.17
C GLY A 134 19.23 15.44 -16.52
N GLU A 135 20.50 15.02 -16.53
CA GLU A 135 21.24 14.64 -17.74
C GLU A 135 21.08 13.16 -18.12
N LEU A 136 20.45 12.35 -17.26
CA LEU A 136 20.20 10.93 -17.50
C LEU A 136 18.74 10.76 -17.96
N GLU A 137 18.53 10.11 -19.10
CA GLU A 137 17.19 9.65 -19.51
C GLU A 137 16.74 8.54 -18.57
N LEU A 138 16.12 8.94 -17.46
CA LEU A 138 15.52 8.04 -16.50
C LEU A 138 14.06 7.75 -16.88
N PRO A 139 13.61 6.49 -16.76
CA PRO A 139 12.19 6.16 -16.82
C PRO A 139 11.37 7.00 -15.81
N GLU A 140 10.12 7.30 -16.15
CA GLU A 140 9.22 8.15 -15.37
C GLU A 140 9.01 7.64 -13.94
N GLU A 141 9.01 6.31 -13.77
CA GLU A 141 8.88 5.65 -12.48
C GLU A 141 10.06 5.98 -11.55
N VAL A 142 11.27 6.04 -12.11
CA VAL A 142 12.49 6.32 -11.36
C VAL A 142 12.53 7.80 -10.97
N SER A 143 12.20 8.71 -11.89
CA SER A 143 12.17 10.15 -11.59
C SER A 143 11.10 10.49 -10.54
N THR A 144 9.94 9.85 -10.62
CA THR A 144 8.85 9.96 -9.63
C THR A 144 9.32 9.49 -8.25
N TYR A 145 10.01 8.34 -8.20
CA TYR A 145 10.57 7.81 -6.95
C TYR A 145 11.64 8.74 -6.35
N MET A 146 12.56 9.26 -7.16
CA MET A 146 13.61 10.16 -6.67
C MET A 146 13.02 11.46 -6.10
N ASN A 147 12.04 12.04 -6.79
CA ASN A 147 11.32 13.22 -6.33
C ASN A 147 10.55 12.97 -5.02
N ALA A 148 9.90 11.81 -4.89
CA ALA A 148 9.24 11.41 -3.65
C ALA A 148 10.24 11.27 -2.50
N MET A 149 11.41 10.66 -2.75
CA MET A 149 12.44 10.47 -1.73
C MET A 149 13.08 11.79 -1.29
N ALA A 150 13.35 12.71 -2.22
CA ALA A 150 13.88 14.04 -1.91
C ALA A 150 12.93 14.82 -0.97
N ARG A 151 11.61 14.75 -1.23
CA ARG A 151 10.61 15.36 -0.35
C ARG A 151 10.62 14.74 1.05
N ARG A 152 10.76 13.41 1.17
CA ARG A 152 10.85 12.71 2.45
C ARG A 152 12.10 13.12 3.25
N VAL A 153 13.26 13.22 2.61
CA VAL A 153 14.51 13.67 3.25
C VAL A 153 14.37 15.09 3.80
N ASN A 154 13.75 15.99 3.04
CA ASN A 154 13.50 17.37 3.47
C ASN A 154 12.52 17.42 4.66
N GLY A 155 11.45 16.64 4.60
CA GLY A 155 10.46 16.53 5.69
C GLY A 155 11.09 16.01 6.99
N ALA A 156 11.87 14.92 6.91
CA ALA A 156 12.54 14.33 8.05
C ALA A 156 13.54 15.30 8.72
N PHE A 157 14.30 16.06 7.92
CA PHE A 157 15.23 17.06 8.46
C PHE A 157 14.49 18.19 9.18
N ALA A 158 13.42 18.70 8.59
CA ALA A 158 12.62 19.76 9.21
C ALA A 158 12.02 19.30 10.56
N GLU A 159 11.51 18.07 10.61
CA GLU A 159 10.96 17.48 11.83
C GLU A 159 12.01 17.28 12.92
N LEU A 160 13.13 16.62 12.62
CA LEU A 160 14.20 16.38 13.60
C LEU A 160 14.85 17.69 14.08
N ASN A 161 15.03 18.66 13.18
CA ASN A 161 15.58 19.96 13.55
C ASN A 161 14.62 20.73 14.48
N ALA A 162 13.31 20.65 14.23
CA ALA A 162 12.32 21.22 15.14
C ALA A 162 12.31 20.52 16.51
N LEU A 163 12.46 19.18 16.55
CA LEU A 163 12.56 18.43 17.79
C LEU A 163 13.82 18.78 18.60
N LEU A 164 14.99 18.84 17.96
CA LEU A 164 16.25 19.23 18.62
C LEU A 164 16.19 20.66 19.17
N LYS A 165 15.60 21.60 18.41
CA LYS A 165 15.40 22.98 18.90
C LYS A 165 14.49 23.04 20.12
N ARG A 166 13.45 22.21 20.20
CA ARG A 166 12.56 22.12 21.38
C ARG A 166 13.28 21.52 22.58
N GLN A 167 14.14 20.52 22.35
CA GLN A 167 14.89 19.84 23.42
C GLN A 167 16.07 20.68 23.95
N GLY A 168 16.66 21.54 23.12
CA GLY A 168 17.71 22.49 23.54
C GLY A 168 17.21 23.82 24.12
N ALA A 169 15.89 24.05 24.13
CA ALA A 169 15.25 25.25 24.67
C ALA A 169 14.55 25.00 26.04
N ALA A 170 14.82 23.85 26.66
CA ALA A 170 14.36 23.45 28.00
C ALA A 170 15.54 23.44 28.99
#